data_AF-V4JJE0-F1
#
_entry.id   AF-V4JJE0-F1
#
_cell.length_a   1.000
_cell.length_b   1.000
_cell.length_c   1.000
_cell.angle_alpha   90.00
_cell.angle_beta   90.00
_cell.angle_gamma   90.00
#
_symmetry.space_group_name_H-M   'P 1'
#
loop_
_entity.id
_entity.type
_entity.pdbx_description
1 polymer ?
#
loop_
_entity_poly.entity_id
_entity_poly.type
_entity_poly.pdbx_seq_one_letter_code
_entity_poly.pdbx_strand_id
1 'polypeptide(L)' 'MSAKTMAEVAMPSIVTVRARRDVPQERQCLRCETLFWSEGFGERICRRCKGLNAWRDAVPVSPGASRRR' A
#
# COMPACT_ATOMS: atom_id res chain seq x y z
N MET A 1 20.85 7.83 -53.91
CA MET A 1 20.59 6.83 -52.85
C MET A 1 21.47 7.20 -51.66
N SER A 2 20.99 8.01 -50.71
CA SER A 2 21.76 8.32 -49.49
C SER A 2 20.84 8.22 -48.29
N ALA A 3 21.33 7.46 -47.33
CA ALA A 3 20.57 6.75 -46.33
C ALA A 3 19.91 7.68 -45.30
N LYS A 4 18.68 7.31 -44.98
CA LYS A 4 17.86 7.87 -43.92
C LYS A 4 18.26 7.17 -42.62
N THR A 5 19.16 7.76 -41.83
CA THR A 5 19.43 7.27 -40.47
C THR A 5 18.33 7.78 -39.56
N MET A 6 17.58 6.82 -39.04
CA MET A 6 16.34 7.00 -38.30
C MET A 6 16.61 7.62 -36.93
N ALA A 7 15.74 8.55 -36.55
CA ALA A 7 15.66 9.07 -35.21
C ALA A 7 15.17 7.95 -34.29
N GLU A 8 16.08 7.45 -33.43
CA GLU A 8 15.74 6.56 -32.32
C GLU A 8 15.04 7.41 -31.24
N VAL A 9 13.71 7.43 -31.30
CA VAL A 9 12.87 8.09 -30.31
C VAL A 9 13.04 7.35 -28.99
N ALA A 10 13.73 8.03 -28.06
CA ALA A 10 13.91 7.63 -26.68
C ALA A 10 12.57 7.23 -26.04
N MET A 11 12.44 5.96 -25.66
CA MET A 11 11.41 5.51 -24.74
C MET A 11 11.89 5.88 -23.32
N PRO A 12 11.27 6.85 -22.62
CA PRO A 12 11.64 7.09 -21.24
C PRO A 12 11.21 5.86 -20.45
N SER A 13 12.17 5.08 -19.96
CA SER A 13 11.91 4.16 -18.87
C SER A 13 11.40 5.01 -17.71
N ILE A 14 10.11 4.93 -17.42
CA ILE A 14 9.58 5.55 -16.21
C ILE A 14 10.30 4.84 -15.07
N VAL A 15 11.33 5.49 -14.54
CA VAL A 15 11.95 5.11 -13.28
C VAL A 15 10.88 5.39 -12.25
N THR A 16 10.06 4.38 -11.94
CA THR A 16 9.07 4.46 -10.88
C THR A 16 9.83 4.59 -9.57
N VAL A 17 10.09 5.84 -9.16
CA VAL A 17 10.66 6.13 -7.84
C VAL A 17 9.70 5.50 -6.85
N ARG A 18 10.20 4.50 -6.10
CA ARG A 18 9.41 3.87 -5.03
C ARG A 18 8.83 4.99 -4.19
N ALA A 19 7.51 5.00 -4.05
CA ALA A 19 6.86 5.98 -3.20
C ALA A 19 7.55 5.90 -1.84
N ARG A 20 7.95 7.03 -1.25
CA ARG A 20 8.76 7.07 -0.01
C ARG A 20 8.17 6.26 1.16
N ARG A 21 6.88 5.94 1.05
CA ARG A 21 6.09 5.15 2.01
C ARG A 21 5.78 3.74 1.51
N ASP A 22 6.57 3.20 0.58
CA ASP A 22 6.51 1.81 0.13
C ASP A 22 7.69 0.99 0.70
N VAL A 23 8.17 1.45 1.86
CA VAL A 23 9.24 0.80 2.62
C VAL A 23 8.61 -0.04 3.73
N PRO A 24 9.17 -1.22 4.05
CA PRO A 24 8.79 -1.97 5.23
C PRO A 24 8.90 -1.13 6.49
N GLN A 25 7.82 -0.98 7.23
CA GLN A 25 7.79 -0.21 8.48
C GLN A 25 6.64 -0.67 9.37
N GLU A 26 6.72 -0.33 10.65
CA GLU A 26 5.58 -0.46 11.53
C GLU A 26 4.49 0.56 11.17
N ARG A 27 3.25 0.08 11.12
CA ARG A 27 2.05 0.89 10.82
C ARG A 27 0.92 0.53 11.74
N GLN A 28 0.00 1.47 11.93
CA GLN A 28 -1.26 1.23 12.62
C GLN A 28 -2.27 0.60 11.66
N CYS A 29 -2.94 -0.46 12.11
CA CYS A 29 -4.03 -1.08 11.38
C CYS A 29 -5.19 -0.09 11.23
N LEU A 30 -5.66 0.15 10.02
CA LEU A 30 -6.81 1.04 9.78
C LEU A 30 -8.12 0.52 10.40
N ARG A 31 -8.14 -0.73 10.88
CA ARG A 31 -9.30 -1.38 11.46
C ARG A 31 -9.27 -1.48 12.98
N CYS A 32 -8.16 -1.95 13.54
CA CYS A 32 -8.06 -2.20 14.99
C CYS A 32 -7.01 -1.31 15.67
N GLU A 33 -6.39 -0.40 14.93
CA GLU A 33 -5.35 0.56 15.38
C GLU A 33 -4.09 -0.10 15.97
N THR A 34 -4.03 -1.43 15.99
CA THR A 34 -2.86 -2.19 16.45
C THR A 34 -1.67 -1.92 15.54
N LEU A 35 -0.50 -1.72 16.14
CA LEU A 35 0.77 -1.64 15.43
C LEU A 35 1.12 -3.02 14.84
N PHE A 36 1.48 -3.04 13.56
CA PHE A 36 1.92 -4.26 12.88
C PHE A 36 3.00 -3.93 11.85
N TRP A 37 3.84 -4.92 11.56
CA TRP A 37 4.85 -4.81 10.50
C TRP A 37 4.18 -4.84 9.12
N SER A 38 4.34 -3.77 8.35
CA SER A 38 3.81 -3.62 7.01
C SER A 38 4.96 -3.69 6.01
N GLU A 39 4.92 -4.61 5.06
CA GLU A 39 5.99 -4.77 4.05
C GLU A 39 5.97 -3.72 2.93
N GLY A 40 4.89 -2.93 2.83
CA GLY A 40 4.73 -1.92 1.79
C GLY A 40 3.40 -1.19 1.88
N PHE A 41 3.15 -0.28 0.94
CA PHE A 41 1.96 0.57 0.91
C PHE A 41 0.64 -0.22 0.92
N GLY A 42 0.63 -1.41 0.33
CA GLY A 42 -0.54 -2.29 0.22
C GLY A 42 -0.92 -2.99 1.52
N GLU A 43 -0.03 -3.06 2.52
CA GLU A 43 -0.32 -3.74 3.79
C GLU A 43 -0.69 -2.74 4.87
N ARG A 44 -1.94 -2.26 4.85
CA ARG A 44 -2.49 -1.30 5.84
C ARG A 44 -3.41 -1.94 6.88
N ILE A 45 -3.62 -3.25 6.79
CA ILE A 45 -4.49 -4.04 7.64
C ILE A 45 -3.65 -5.16 8.24
N CYS A 46 -3.67 -5.31 9.56
CA CYS A 46 -2.92 -6.36 10.24
C CYS A 46 -3.41 -7.77 9.83
N ARG A 47 -2.56 -8.79 9.99
CA ARG A 47 -2.88 -10.20 9.63
C ARG A 47 -4.19 -10.70 10.26
N ARG A 48 -4.49 -10.27 11.49
CA ARG A 48 -5.75 -10.62 12.20
C ARG A 48 -6.97 -10.08 11.47
N CYS A 49 -6.99 -8.79 11.15
CA CYS A 49 -8.08 -8.16 10.42
C CYS A 49 -8.15 -8.60 8.95
N LYS A 50 -7.00 -8.95 8.36
CA LYS A 50 -6.89 -9.49 6.99
C LYS A 50 -7.57 -10.86 6.89
N GLY A 51 -7.34 -11.75 7.87
CA GLY A 51 -7.95 -13.09 7.93
C GLY A 51 -9.44 -13.10 8.28
N LEU A 52 -9.93 -12.09 8.99
CA LEU A 52 -11.35 -11.93 9.30
C LEU A 52 -12.19 -11.39 8.14
N ASN A 53 -11.60 -11.16 6.95
CA ASN A 53 -12.22 -10.46 5.82
C ASN A 53 -12.86 -9.09 6.18
N ALA A 54 -12.59 -8.56 7.37
CA ALA A 54 -13.15 -7.31 7.87
C ALA A 54 -12.66 -6.06 7.10
N TRP A 55 -11.73 -6.24 6.16
CA TRP A 55 -11.27 -5.22 5.22
C TRP A 55 -12.11 -5.16 3.93
N ARG A 56 -12.91 -6.21 3.66
CA ARG A 56 -13.78 -6.29 2.48
C ARG A 56 -15.06 -5.48 2.69
N ASP A 57 -15.59 -5.50 3.90
CA ASP A 57 -16.71 -4.66 4.29
C ASP A 57 -16.18 -3.30 4.75
N ALA A 58 -16.39 -2.27 3.93
CA ALA A 58 -16.02 -0.89 4.20
C ALA A 58 -16.68 -0.30 5.46
N VAL A 59 -17.51 -1.06 6.17
CA VAL A 59 -18.13 -0.69 7.44
C VAL A 59 -17.04 -0.68 8.50
N PRO A 60 -16.58 0.48 9.02
CA PRO A 60 -15.59 0.52 10.09
C PRO A 60 -16.15 -0.16 11.35
N VAL A 61 -15.55 -1.27 11.78
CA VAL A 61 -15.67 -1.74 13.15
C VAL A 61 -14.63 -0.94 13.89
N SER A 62 -15.05 0.21 14.40
CA SER A 62 -14.23 0.99 15.32
C SER A 62 -13.83 0.06 16.48
N PRO A 63 -12.53 -0.07 16.78
CA PRO A 63 -12.06 -0.79 17.97
C PRO A 63 -12.40 -0.01 19.25
N GLY A 64 -12.98 1.20 19.11
CA GLY A 64 -13.47 2.06 20.18
C GLY A 64 -14.75 1.60 20.90
N ALA A 65 -15.35 0.46 20.53
CA ALA A 65 -16.36 -0.17 21.39
C ALA A 65 -15.75 -0.89 22.61
N SER A 66 -14.54 -0.49 23.03
CA SER A 66 -14.08 -0.70 24.40
C SER A 66 -14.94 0.13 25.34
N ARG A 67 -16.08 -0.46 25.71
CA ARG A 67 -16.75 -0.40 27.02
C ARG A 67 -16.18 0.69 27.94
N ARG A 68 -16.59 1.95 27.76
CA ARG A 68 -16.51 2.93 28.84
C ARG A 68 -17.84 2.90 29.60
N ARG A 69 -17.74 2.26 30.78
CA ARG A 69 -18.68 2.16 31.91
C ARG A 69 -19.98 1.43 31.64
#